data_AF-A0A931WCR0-F1
#
_entry.id   AF-A0A931WCR0-F1
#
_cell.length_a   1.000
_cell.length_b   1.000
_cell.length_c   1.000
_cell.angle_alpha   90.00
_cell.angle_beta   90.00
_cell.angle_gamma   90.00
#
_symmetry.space_group_name_H-M   'P 1'
#
loop_
_entity.id
_entity.type
_entity.pdbx_description
1 polymer ?
#
loop_
_entity_poly.entity_id
_entity_poly.type
_entity_poly.pdbx_seq_one_letter_code
_entity_poly.pdbx_strand_id
1 'polypeptide(L)'
;MIRYLKKVFSKKIVWAGALVVVLLGGYLIFGSGDNNGTQLITVKRGDLVQEVNVTGRVKPASSVDLAFEKGGRAARVSVGVGSRVQAGQILIELNYLDLVAQLREAKANVAFERAQLEELKGGLRPEELAVEEVKVRNSEAAVESARANLIETMKDAYTKADDAVYRRADQFFTNPRTSMAALSFTTDLQMKTDLESMRVRLEPVFSSWRLETSSLTDTSSLESLASEAQQNLNTVKAFLDKASLAVNMLTPTTNLSQTTIDAWKGDISTGRTNVNTALINLAGAGEKHKTALSNLQLAKSEYALKKAGATPEDIRAHEANLERAEASVENIQAQIGKAILRAPIGGVITKQDAKAGEIIPANTVVVSLAGEANFEIESNVPEVDIGKMKLENRAKITLDAFPGENFTGSVVKIDPAETIIDGVVNFKVTIVFDTADPSLKSGLTANLAIETLRKENVLVLPQFAIIENDSGTFVRQDDKDIPVELGVRGSDGYVEIKQGIGEGEQVFNIGRKTSQ
;
A
#
# COMPACT_ATOMS: atom_id res chain seq x y z
N MET A 1 -141.43 -42.93 -26.29
CA MET A 1 -141.58 -44.40 -26.23
C MET A 1 -141.04 -45.01 -27.53
N ILE A 2 -139.77 -45.43 -27.50
CA ILE A 2 -139.18 -46.61 -28.17
C ILE A 2 -139.30 -46.75 -29.71
N ARG A 3 -138.21 -46.42 -30.42
CA ARG A 3 -137.51 -47.21 -31.48
C ARG A 3 -136.58 -46.30 -32.31
N TYR A 4 -135.31 -46.58 -32.61
CA TYR A 4 -134.40 -47.67 -32.24
C TYR A 4 -132.97 -47.24 -32.65
N LEU A 5 -131.97 -47.63 -31.84
CA LEU A 5 -130.53 -47.39 -31.96
C LEU A 5 -129.93 -47.70 -33.35
N LYS A 6 -129.20 -46.74 -33.94
CA LYS A 6 -128.03 -47.00 -34.83
C LYS A 6 -127.23 -45.71 -35.09
N LYS A 7 -125.90 -45.81 -34.96
CA LYS A 7 -124.81 -44.87 -35.39
C LYS A 7 -124.03 -44.07 -34.33
N VAL A 8 -123.58 -44.65 -33.21
CA VAL A 8 -122.45 -44.06 -32.44
C VAL A 8 -121.48 -45.12 -31.86
N PHE A 9 -121.23 -46.23 -32.58
CA PHE A 9 -120.31 -47.29 -32.08
C PHE A 9 -119.41 -47.89 -33.18
N SER A 10 -118.73 -47.05 -33.97
CA SER A 10 -117.71 -47.55 -34.93
C SER A 10 -116.40 -46.73 -34.98
N LYS A 11 -116.14 -45.84 -34.01
CA LYS A 11 -114.90 -45.03 -34.00
C LYS A 11 -113.97 -45.25 -32.80
N LYS A 12 -114.30 -46.11 -31.82
CA LYS A 12 -113.43 -46.37 -30.65
C LYS A 12 -112.43 -47.52 -30.82
N ILE A 13 -112.66 -48.46 -31.76
CA ILE A 13 -111.74 -49.58 -32.03
C ILE A 13 -110.54 -49.16 -32.91
N VAL A 14 -110.72 -48.16 -33.78
CA VAL A 14 -109.63 -47.66 -34.65
C VAL A 14 -108.57 -46.88 -33.85
N TRP A 15 -108.97 -46.14 -32.81
CA TRP A 15 -108.03 -45.41 -31.95
C TRP A 15 -107.32 -46.33 -30.93
N ALA A 16 -107.95 -47.43 -30.49
CA ALA A 16 -107.29 -48.41 -29.64
C ALA A 16 -106.21 -49.21 -30.39
N GLY A 17 -106.43 -49.53 -31.68
CA GLY A 17 -105.42 -50.16 -32.54
C GLY A 17 -104.22 -49.25 -32.83
N ALA A 18 -104.45 -47.95 -33.07
CA ALA A 18 -103.37 -46.99 -33.30
C ALA A 18 -102.49 -46.77 -32.06
N LEU A 19 -103.06 -46.79 -30.85
CA LEU A 19 -102.30 -46.63 -29.61
C LEU A 19 -101.41 -47.85 -29.30
N VAL A 20 -101.88 -49.06 -29.64
CA VAL A 20 -101.10 -50.29 -29.47
C VAL A 20 -99.95 -50.37 -30.48
N VAL A 21 -100.13 -49.88 -31.72
CA VAL A 21 -99.05 -49.82 -32.72
C VAL A 21 -98.02 -48.73 -32.39
N VAL A 22 -98.42 -47.62 -31.77
CA VAL A 22 -97.48 -46.59 -31.28
C VAL A 22 -96.74 -47.04 -30.01
N LEU A 23 -97.39 -47.80 -29.12
CA LEU A 23 -96.74 -48.37 -27.93
C LEU A 23 -95.82 -49.56 -28.27
N LEU A 24 -96.18 -50.42 -29.24
CA LEU A 24 -95.30 -51.48 -29.76
C LEU A 24 -94.19 -50.92 -30.67
N GLY A 25 -94.47 -49.89 -31.46
CA GLY A 25 -93.46 -49.15 -32.23
C GLY A 25 -92.48 -48.39 -31.34
N GLY A 26 -92.97 -47.83 -30.22
CA GLY A 26 -92.12 -47.24 -29.18
C GLY A 26 -91.26 -48.28 -28.46
N TYR A 27 -91.80 -49.47 -28.18
CA TYR A 27 -91.07 -50.54 -27.50
C TYR A 27 -90.01 -51.22 -28.38
N LEU A 28 -90.25 -51.35 -29.70
CA LEU A 28 -89.27 -51.92 -30.63
C LEU A 28 -88.19 -50.92 -31.09
N ILE A 29 -88.41 -49.61 -30.94
CA ILE A 29 -87.40 -48.57 -31.20
C ILE A 29 -86.60 -48.23 -29.93
N PHE A 30 -87.13 -48.54 -28.74
CA PHE A 30 -86.42 -48.49 -27.44
C PHE A 30 -86.07 -49.89 -26.89
N GLY A 31 -85.90 -50.87 -27.77
CA GLY A 31 -85.31 -52.15 -27.42
C GLY A 31 -83.85 -51.96 -27.02
N SER A 32 -83.55 -52.29 -25.77
CA SER A 32 -82.23 -52.27 -25.15
C SER A 32 -81.14 -52.89 -26.02
N GLY A 33 -80.44 -52.05 -26.77
CA GLY A 33 -79.07 -52.32 -27.16
C GLY A 33 -78.20 -52.05 -25.94
N ASP A 34 -77.77 -53.12 -25.28
CA ASP A 34 -76.62 -53.08 -24.36
C ASP A 34 -75.37 -52.74 -25.18
N ASN A 35 -75.26 -51.47 -25.58
CA ASN A 35 -74.00 -50.90 -26.03
C ASN A 35 -73.17 -50.66 -24.78
N ASN A 36 -72.59 -51.72 -24.23
CA ASN A 36 -71.24 -51.65 -23.68
C ASN A 36 -70.31 -51.28 -24.83
N GLY A 37 -70.45 -50.05 -25.33
CA GLY A 37 -69.50 -49.43 -26.24
C GLY A 37 -68.29 -49.13 -25.40
N THR A 38 -67.47 -50.16 -25.17
CA THR A 38 -66.18 -50.00 -24.53
C THR A 38 -65.41 -49.01 -25.38
N GLN A 39 -65.22 -47.80 -24.86
CA GLN A 39 -64.52 -46.76 -25.60
C GLN A 39 -63.08 -47.23 -25.80
N LEU A 40 -62.75 -47.59 -27.03
CA LEU A 40 -61.41 -47.97 -27.44
C LEU A 40 -60.58 -46.71 -27.60
N ILE A 41 -59.44 -46.67 -26.92
CA ILE A 41 -58.44 -45.61 -27.00
C ILE A 41 -57.34 -46.13 -27.88
N THR A 42 -57.01 -45.38 -28.92
CA THR A 42 -55.91 -45.74 -29.82
C THR A 42 -54.59 -45.27 -29.22
N VAL A 43 -53.64 -46.19 -29.10
CA VAL A 43 -52.25 -45.87 -28.78
C VAL A 43 -51.70 -45.03 -29.91
N LYS A 44 -51.34 -43.79 -29.59
CA LYS A 44 -50.81 -42.82 -30.56
C LYS A 44 -49.43 -42.40 -30.14
N ARG A 45 -48.64 -41.97 -31.12
CA ARG A 45 -47.45 -41.19 -30.80
C ARG A 45 -47.85 -39.77 -30.44
N GLY A 46 -47.22 -39.26 -29.39
CA GLY A 46 -47.39 -37.90 -28.92
C GLY A 46 -46.16 -37.44 -28.18
N ASP A 47 -46.08 -36.13 -28.00
CA ASP A 47 -45.07 -35.54 -27.14
C ASP A 47 -45.57 -35.62 -25.69
N LEU A 48 -44.70 -36.07 -24.79
CA LEU A 48 -44.98 -36.16 -23.37
C LEU A 48 -44.11 -35.15 -22.62
N VAL A 49 -44.75 -34.28 -21.85
CA VAL A 49 -44.09 -33.25 -21.04
C VAL A 49 -44.39 -33.49 -19.56
N GLN A 50 -43.34 -33.53 -18.74
CA GLN A 50 -43.44 -33.60 -17.29
C GLN A 50 -43.08 -32.25 -16.68
N GLU A 51 -44.05 -31.62 -16.04
CA GLU A 51 -43.94 -30.31 -15.41
C GLU A 51 -44.03 -30.37 -13.89
N VAL A 52 -43.24 -29.53 -13.22
CA VAL A 52 -43.33 -29.23 -11.79
C VAL A 52 -43.89 -27.83 -11.63
N ASN A 53 -45.02 -27.72 -10.92
CA ASN A 53 -45.70 -26.45 -10.67
C ASN A 53 -45.34 -25.91 -9.30
N VAL A 54 -44.70 -24.74 -9.24
CA VAL A 54 -44.26 -24.11 -8.01
C VAL A 54 -44.45 -22.60 -8.06
N THR A 55 -44.54 -21.97 -6.89
CA THR A 55 -44.64 -20.52 -6.76
C THR A 55 -43.30 -19.93 -6.30
N GLY A 56 -42.85 -18.89 -6.98
CA GLY A 56 -41.63 -18.16 -6.64
C GLY A 56 -41.87 -16.66 -6.47
N ARG A 57 -40.82 -15.95 -6.09
CA ARG A 57 -40.79 -14.49 -5.98
C ARG A 57 -39.71 -13.90 -6.87
N VAL A 58 -40.07 -12.85 -7.61
CA VAL A 58 -39.15 -12.07 -8.43
C VAL A 58 -38.22 -11.26 -7.52
N LYS A 59 -36.91 -11.38 -7.72
CA LYS A 59 -35.85 -10.65 -7.02
C LYS A 59 -34.83 -10.11 -8.02
N PRO A 60 -34.12 -9.02 -7.72
CA PRO A 60 -33.03 -8.56 -8.58
C PRO A 60 -31.86 -9.57 -8.55
N ALA A 61 -31.25 -9.86 -9.69
CA ALA A 61 -30.11 -10.78 -9.76
C ALA A 61 -28.85 -10.27 -9.02
N SER A 62 -28.80 -8.96 -8.74
CA SER A 62 -27.79 -8.37 -7.86
C SER A 62 -28.43 -7.38 -6.90
N SER A 63 -28.13 -7.52 -5.61
CA SER A 63 -28.51 -6.55 -4.59
C SER A 63 -27.40 -6.38 -3.58
N VAL A 64 -27.20 -5.15 -3.11
CA VAL A 64 -26.21 -4.83 -2.08
C VAL A 64 -26.86 -4.00 -0.98
N ASP A 65 -26.67 -4.45 0.26
CA ASP A 65 -27.01 -3.69 1.46
C ASP A 65 -25.80 -2.88 1.90
N LEU A 66 -26.01 -1.58 2.05
CA LEU A 66 -24.98 -0.59 2.35
C LEU A 66 -25.18 -0.06 3.77
N ALA A 67 -24.09 -0.11 4.54
CA ALA A 67 -24.01 0.36 5.91
C ALA A 67 -22.72 1.17 6.09
N PHE A 68 -22.71 2.04 7.10
CA PHE A 68 -21.49 2.73 7.51
C PHE A 68 -20.69 1.87 8.49
N GLU A 69 -19.38 1.79 8.31
CA GLU A 69 -18.46 1.12 9.26
C GLU A 69 -18.39 1.86 10.60
N LYS A 70 -18.56 3.19 10.59
CA LYS A 70 -18.60 4.03 11.79
C LYS A 70 -19.94 4.75 11.88
N GLY A 71 -20.47 4.86 13.10
CA GLY A 71 -21.68 5.63 13.36
C GLY A 71 -21.41 7.14 13.33
N GLY A 72 -22.44 7.92 13.01
CA GLY A 72 -22.34 9.38 12.94
C GLY A 72 -23.66 10.04 12.59
N ARG A 73 -23.69 11.37 12.64
CA ARG A 73 -24.89 12.15 12.24
C ARG A 73 -24.92 12.28 10.72
N ALA A 74 -26.04 11.94 10.09
CA ALA A 74 -26.22 12.17 8.66
C ALA A 74 -26.27 13.67 8.35
N ALA A 75 -25.27 14.18 7.63
CA ALA A 75 -25.22 15.58 7.19
C ALA A 75 -26.06 15.78 5.92
N ARG A 76 -26.00 14.81 5.00
CA ARG A 76 -26.72 14.86 3.73
C ARG A 76 -27.19 13.47 3.30
N VAL A 77 -28.42 13.41 2.81
CA VAL A 77 -29.00 12.24 2.15
C VAL A 77 -29.37 12.69 0.74
N SER A 78 -28.70 12.12 -0.27
CA SER A 78 -28.77 12.59 -1.66
C SER A 78 -29.72 11.77 -2.54
N VAL A 79 -30.27 10.68 -2.01
CA VAL A 79 -31.12 9.73 -2.75
C VAL A 79 -32.32 9.30 -1.92
N GLY A 80 -33.42 8.96 -2.58
CA GLY A 80 -34.60 8.35 -1.98
C GLY A 80 -34.96 7.02 -2.64
N VAL A 81 -35.92 6.29 -2.08
CA VAL A 81 -36.44 5.05 -2.67
C VAL A 81 -36.95 5.32 -4.10
N GLY A 82 -36.59 4.44 -5.04
CA GLY A 82 -36.90 4.57 -6.46
C GLY A 82 -35.90 5.43 -7.26
N SER A 83 -34.93 6.06 -6.61
CA SER A 83 -33.88 6.81 -7.32
C SER A 83 -32.95 5.87 -8.06
N ARG A 84 -32.61 6.20 -9.30
CA ARG A 84 -31.58 5.51 -10.09
C ARG A 84 -30.21 6.12 -9.79
N VAL A 85 -29.20 5.28 -9.57
CA VAL A 85 -27.84 5.69 -9.20
C VAL A 85 -26.79 4.99 -10.04
N GLN A 86 -25.65 5.64 -10.23
CA GLN A 86 -24.48 5.08 -10.90
C GLN A 86 -23.45 4.59 -9.87
N ALA A 87 -22.58 3.67 -10.28
CA ALA A 87 -21.45 3.25 -9.46
C ALA A 87 -20.56 4.46 -9.09
N GLY A 88 -20.16 4.56 -7.82
CA GLY A 88 -19.39 5.65 -7.24
C GLY A 88 -20.20 6.87 -6.79
N GLN A 89 -21.50 6.95 -7.13
CA GLN A 89 -22.38 8.05 -6.73
C GLN A 89 -22.52 8.10 -5.21
N ILE A 90 -22.42 9.32 -4.65
CA ILE A 90 -22.61 9.55 -3.21
C ILE A 90 -24.10 9.42 -2.87
N LEU A 91 -24.39 8.59 -1.88
CA LEU A 91 -25.75 8.31 -1.42
C LEU A 91 -26.03 9.08 -0.13
N ILE A 92 -25.13 8.96 0.85
CA ILE A 92 -25.25 9.57 2.17
C ILE A 92 -23.87 10.05 2.62
N GLU A 93 -23.83 11.23 3.22
CA GLU A 93 -22.64 11.80 3.86
C GLU A 93 -22.93 11.97 5.36
N LEU A 94 -22.07 11.41 6.21
CA LEU A 94 -22.06 11.72 7.64
C LEU A 94 -21.41 13.09 7.88
N ASN A 95 -21.61 13.70 9.03
CA ASN A 95 -20.85 14.88 9.43
C ASN A 95 -19.40 14.47 9.75
N TYR A 96 -18.46 14.97 8.96
CA TYR A 96 -17.01 14.73 9.10
C TYR A 96 -16.21 16.04 9.24
N LEU A 97 -16.85 17.16 9.63
CA LEU A 97 -16.18 18.47 9.72
C LEU A 97 -15.02 18.48 10.73
N ASP A 98 -15.12 17.69 11.79
CA ASP A 98 -14.03 17.44 12.74
C ASP A 98 -12.85 16.73 12.07
N LEU A 99 -13.10 15.74 11.22
CA LEU A 99 -12.07 15.06 10.43
C LEU A 99 -11.43 16.01 9.39
N VAL A 100 -12.19 16.96 8.82
CA VAL A 100 -11.60 18.00 7.94
C VAL A 100 -10.66 18.91 8.71
N ALA A 101 -11.03 19.29 9.94
CA ALA A 101 -10.17 20.09 10.80
C ALA A 101 -8.88 19.31 11.16
N GLN A 102 -9.00 18.04 11.56
CA GLN A 102 -7.85 17.16 11.82
C GLN A 102 -6.99 16.95 10.58
N LEU A 103 -7.59 16.81 9.40
CA LEU A 103 -6.84 16.70 8.13
C LEU A 103 -6.02 17.96 7.86
N ARG A 104 -6.59 19.14 8.13
CA ARG A 104 -5.89 20.41 7.98
C ARG A 104 -4.70 20.51 8.93
N GLU A 105 -4.88 20.09 10.18
CA GLU A 105 -3.81 20.01 11.18
C GLU A 105 -2.70 19.04 10.75
N ALA A 106 -3.05 17.81 10.34
CA ALA A 106 -2.09 16.82 9.88
C ALA A 106 -1.31 17.29 8.64
N LYS A 107 -1.98 17.96 7.69
CA LYS A 107 -1.31 18.57 6.53
C LYS A 107 -0.36 19.70 6.92
N ALA A 108 -0.72 20.51 7.91
CA ALA A 108 0.18 21.53 8.45
C ALA A 108 1.40 20.89 9.10
N ASN A 109 1.23 19.76 9.80
CA ASN A 109 2.34 19.00 10.36
C ASN A 109 3.27 18.43 9.27
N VAL A 110 2.73 17.88 8.18
CA VAL A 110 3.55 17.47 7.01
C VAL A 110 4.35 18.64 6.46
N ALA A 111 3.74 19.82 6.30
CA ALA A 111 4.44 21.00 5.81
C ALA A 111 5.56 21.45 6.75
N PHE A 112 5.34 21.35 8.07
CA PHE A 112 6.32 21.66 9.10
C PHE A 112 7.51 20.69 9.08
N GLU A 113 7.26 19.38 9.08
CA GLU A 113 8.32 18.35 9.01
C GLU A 113 9.12 18.45 7.71
N ARG A 114 8.45 18.74 6.59
CA ARG A 114 9.11 18.99 5.31
C ARG A 114 10.02 20.21 5.37
N ALA A 115 9.57 21.31 5.98
CA ALA A 115 10.39 22.51 6.14
C ALA A 115 11.64 22.23 6.99
N GLN A 116 11.51 21.46 8.08
CA GLN A 116 12.67 21.05 8.88
C GLN A 116 13.66 20.18 8.09
N LEU A 117 13.16 19.23 7.30
CA LEU A 117 14.01 18.38 6.47
C LEU A 117 14.78 19.19 5.41
N GLU A 118 14.12 20.17 4.80
CA GLU A 118 14.77 21.09 3.83
C GLU A 118 15.80 22.00 4.50
N GLU A 119 15.51 22.54 5.69
CA GLU A 119 16.48 23.30 6.48
C GLU A 119 17.71 22.46 6.82
N LEU A 120 17.48 21.21 7.24
CA LEU A 120 18.54 20.26 7.57
C LEU A 120 19.40 19.89 6.35
N LYS A 121 18.77 19.70 5.17
CA LYS A 121 19.45 19.41 3.89
C LYS A 121 20.17 20.63 3.32
N GLY A 122 19.65 21.83 3.57
CA GLY A 122 20.19 23.10 3.08
C GLY A 122 21.57 23.45 3.67
N GLY A 123 21.90 22.89 4.85
CA GLY A 123 23.18 23.14 5.50
C GLY A 123 23.36 24.61 5.91
N LEU A 124 24.61 25.09 5.91
CA LEU A 124 24.89 26.49 6.24
C LEU A 124 24.36 27.44 5.17
N ARG A 125 23.81 28.57 5.63
CA ARG A 125 23.47 29.67 4.73
C ARG A 125 24.74 30.23 4.07
N PRO A 126 24.67 30.77 2.84
CA PRO A 126 25.83 31.33 2.15
C PRO A 126 26.57 32.40 2.98
N GLU A 127 25.83 33.20 3.75
CA GLU A 127 26.39 34.23 4.62
C GLU A 127 27.20 33.63 5.77
N GLU A 128 26.73 32.53 6.35
CA GLU A 128 27.43 31.81 7.42
C GLU A 128 28.69 31.12 6.88
N LEU A 129 28.59 30.53 5.69
CA LEU A 129 29.73 29.93 5.02
C LEU A 129 30.82 30.97 4.71
N ALA A 130 30.44 32.16 4.27
CA ALA A 130 31.36 33.26 4.02
C ALA A 130 32.07 33.74 5.31
N VAL A 131 31.36 33.78 6.45
CA VAL A 131 31.99 34.11 7.75
C VAL A 131 33.04 33.07 8.13
N GLU A 132 32.75 31.78 7.95
CA GLU A 132 33.72 30.72 8.25
C GLU A 132 34.92 30.73 7.28
N GLU A 133 34.70 31.03 6.00
CA GLU A 133 35.78 31.21 5.02
C GLU A 133 36.70 32.38 5.40
N VAL A 134 36.13 33.49 5.87
CA VAL A 134 36.91 34.64 6.36
C VAL A 134 37.75 34.27 7.58
N LYS A 135 37.26 33.42 8.50
CA LYS A 135 38.08 32.93 9.62
C LYS A 135 39.28 32.12 9.13
N VAL A 136 39.09 31.22 8.16
CA VAL A 136 40.20 30.46 7.56
C VAL A 136 41.21 31.43 6.94
N ARG A 137 40.75 32.40 6.14
CA ARG A 137 41.60 33.40 5.49
C ARG A 137 42.40 34.24 6.50
N ASN A 138 41.77 34.64 7.61
CA ASN A 138 42.43 35.38 8.68
C ASN A 138 43.51 34.52 9.36
N SER A 139 43.24 33.24 9.60
CA SER A 139 44.23 32.31 10.15
C SER A 139 45.38 32.06 9.16
N GLU A 140 45.12 31.99 7.86
CA GLU A 140 46.16 31.88 6.83
C GLU A 140 47.06 33.12 6.81
N ALA A 141 46.48 34.32 6.87
CA ALA A 141 47.25 35.56 6.98
C ALA A 141 48.08 35.63 8.28
N ALA A 142 47.56 35.09 9.39
CA ALA A 142 48.29 35.01 10.65
C ALA A 142 49.49 34.06 10.58
N VAL A 143 49.34 32.91 9.91
CA VAL A 143 50.45 31.98 9.63
C VAL A 143 51.52 32.67 8.81
N GLU A 144 51.14 33.35 7.72
CA GLU A 144 52.08 34.03 6.84
C GLU A 144 52.86 35.15 7.57
N SER A 145 52.17 35.94 8.39
CA SER A 145 52.80 36.96 9.23
C SER A 145 53.76 36.37 10.26
N ALA A 146 53.35 35.31 10.98
CA ALA A 146 54.19 34.64 11.96
C ALA A 146 55.41 33.97 11.31
N ARG A 147 55.24 33.45 10.11
CA ARG A 147 56.29 32.86 9.29
C ARG A 147 57.34 33.88 8.87
N ALA A 148 56.91 35.02 8.32
CA ALA A 148 57.81 36.11 7.93
C ALA A 148 58.64 36.60 9.14
N ASN A 149 57.99 36.75 10.29
CA ASN A 149 58.65 37.11 11.55
C ASN A 149 59.69 36.06 11.99
N LEU A 150 59.37 34.77 11.88
CA LEU A 150 60.31 33.70 12.21
C LEU A 150 61.56 33.74 11.32
N ILE A 151 61.39 33.91 10.02
CA ILE A 151 62.50 34.03 9.06
C ILE A 151 63.38 35.24 9.40
N GLU A 152 62.79 36.40 9.68
CA GLU A 152 63.51 37.60 10.08
C GLU A 152 64.31 37.37 11.39
N THR A 153 63.67 36.75 12.38
CA THR A 153 64.29 36.46 13.67
C THR A 153 65.44 35.45 13.56
N MET A 154 65.34 34.47 12.66
CA MET A 154 66.44 33.53 12.38
C MET A 154 67.65 34.24 11.74
N LYS A 155 67.42 35.19 10.82
CA LYS A 155 68.49 36.01 10.22
C LYS A 155 69.15 36.94 11.25
N ASP A 156 68.36 37.55 12.11
CA ASP A 156 68.86 38.37 13.23
C ASP A 156 69.68 37.54 14.24
N ALA A 157 69.22 36.32 14.55
CA ALA A 157 69.93 35.39 15.42
C ALA A 157 71.34 35.05 14.90
N TYR A 158 71.47 34.73 13.62
CA TYR A 158 72.77 34.51 12.98
C TYR A 158 73.64 35.76 13.07
N THR A 159 73.10 36.93 12.72
CA THR A 159 73.84 38.20 12.70
C THR A 159 74.37 38.58 14.09
N LYS A 160 73.58 38.36 15.14
CA LYS A 160 73.98 38.61 16.53
C LYS A 160 75.03 37.62 17.02
N ALA A 161 74.93 36.35 16.63
CA ALA A 161 75.93 35.35 16.94
C ALA A 161 77.28 35.63 16.24
N ASP A 162 77.21 36.01 14.96
CA ASP A 162 78.36 36.44 14.14
C ASP A 162 79.08 37.63 14.78
N ASP A 163 78.35 38.70 15.14
CA ASP A 163 78.92 39.87 15.84
C ASP A 163 79.58 39.47 17.17
N ALA A 164 78.89 38.65 17.97
CA ALA A 164 79.37 38.26 19.29
C ALA A 164 80.67 37.43 19.22
N VAL A 165 80.85 36.61 18.19
CA VAL A 165 82.06 35.80 18.03
C VAL A 165 83.12 36.54 17.21
N TYR A 166 82.82 36.87 15.96
CA TYR A 166 83.82 37.36 15.01
C TYR A 166 84.24 38.82 15.22
N ARG A 167 83.38 39.68 15.76
CA ARG A 167 83.72 41.09 15.99
C ARG A 167 84.18 41.36 17.42
N ARG A 168 83.67 40.57 18.39
CA ARG A 168 83.92 40.78 19.81
C ARG A 168 84.90 39.77 20.40
N ALA A 169 84.59 38.47 20.35
CA ALA A 169 85.45 37.45 20.98
C ALA A 169 86.75 37.16 20.21
N ASP A 170 86.75 37.26 18.87
CA ASP A 170 87.93 36.99 18.03
C ASP A 170 89.10 37.93 18.32
N GLN A 171 88.87 39.07 18.98
CA GLN A 171 89.91 40.00 19.44
C GLN A 171 90.90 39.33 20.42
N PHE A 172 90.49 38.24 21.07
CA PHE A 172 91.30 37.47 22.02
C PHE A 172 92.17 36.42 21.38
N PHE A 173 92.04 36.21 20.07
CA PHE A 173 92.65 35.11 19.38
C PHE A 173 93.57 35.62 18.28
N THR A 174 94.68 34.92 18.12
CA THR A 174 95.49 34.94 16.92
C THR A 174 94.99 33.83 15.99
N ASN A 175 94.87 34.12 14.70
CA ASN A 175 94.30 33.20 13.70
C ASN A 175 92.91 32.59 14.08
N PRO A 176 91.93 33.37 14.60
CA PRO A 176 90.68 32.84 15.18
C PRO A 176 89.84 31.94 14.27
N ARG A 177 89.97 32.09 12.95
CA ARG A 177 89.14 31.41 11.94
C ARG A 177 89.83 30.22 11.28
N THR A 178 90.90 29.73 11.89
CA THR A 178 91.65 28.56 11.40
C THR A 178 91.70 27.48 12.48
N SER A 179 92.19 26.29 12.13
CA SER A 179 92.49 25.24 13.11
C SER A 179 93.61 25.60 14.08
N MET A 180 94.25 26.77 13.91
CA MET A 180 95.34 27.28 14.74
C MET A 180 94.92 28.50 15.60
N ALA A 181 93.62 28.63 15.89
CA ALA A 181 93.12 29.68 16.78
C ALA A 181 93.80 29.57 18.16
N ALA A 182 94.56 30.59 18.55
CA ALA A 182 95.31 30.59 19.81
C ALA A 182 95.08 31.89 20.60
N LEU A 183 94.89 31.80 21.92
CA LEU A 183 94.65 32.97 22.76
C LEU A 183 95.85 33.95 22.73
N SER A 184 95.54 35.25 22.67
CA SER A 184 96.51 36.36 22.67
C SER A 184 96.97 36.75 24.08
N PHE A 185 96.42 36.12 25.12
CA PHE A 185 96.77 36.34 26.52
C PHE A 185 97.05 35.02 27.26
N THR A 186 97.70 35.11 28.42
CA THR A 186 98.02 33.96 29.27
C THR A 186 96.89 33.68 30.27
N THR A 187 96.50 32.41 30.40
CA THR A 187 95.53 31.91 31.39
C THR A 187 95.92 30.48 31.79
N ASP A 188 95.16 29.82 32.65
CA ASP A 188 95.42 28.43 33.03
C ASP A 188 95.27 27.47 31.83
N LEU A 189 95.98 26.34 31.88
CA LEU A 189 96.07 25.40 30.77
C LEU A 189 94.70 24.84 30.34
N GLN A 190 93.79 24.63 31.29
CA GLN A 190 92.46 24.10 30.99
C GLN A 190 91.59 25.15 30.31
N MET A 191 91.55 26.38 30.83
CA MET A 191 90.83 27.50 30.23
C MET A 191 91.31 27.79 28.81
N LYS A 192 92.64 27.77 28.60
CA LYS A 192 93.23 27.93 27.27
C LYS A 192 92.75 26.85 26.31
N THR A 193 92.91 25.58 26.69
CA THR A 193 92.53 24.42 25.86
C THR A 193 91.04 24.45 25.52
N ASP A 194 90.19 24.75 26.51
CA ASP A 194 88.74 24.83 26.33
C ASP A 194 88.37 25.92 25.32
N LEU A 195 88.86 27.15 25.50
CA LEU A 195 88.50 28.28 24.66
C LEU A 195 89.00 28.14 23.22
N GLU A 196 90.25 27.71 23.03
CA GLU A 196 90.81 27.44 21.70
C GLU A 196 90.02 26.33 21.00
N SER A 197 89.72 25.23 21.69
CA SER A 197 88.93 24.13 21.13
C SER A 197 87.49 24.55 20.82
N MET A 198 86.83 25.30 21.72
CA MET A 198 85.48 25.82 21.49
C MET A 198 85.44 26.74 20.30
N ARG A 199 86.44 27.61 20.13
CA ARG A 199 86.51 28.53 19.01
C ARG A 199 86.69 27.80 17.68
N VAL A 200 87.56 26.81 17.62
CA VAL A 200 87.74 25.97 16.42
C VAL A 200 86.43 25.24 16.06
N ARG A 201 85.70 24.70 17.04
CA ARG A 201 84.41 24.02 16.81
C ARG A 201 83.29 24.94 16.33
N LEU A 202 83.36 26.25 16.61
CA LEU A 202 82.35 27.20 16.15
C LEU A 202 82.45 27.49 14.65
N GLU A 203 83.62 27.35 14.03
CA GLU A 203 83.81 27.66 12.61
C GLU A 203 82.95 26.80 11.66
N PRO A 204 82.89 25.46 11.80
CA PRO A 204 81.96 24.66 10.99
C PRO A 204 80.49 24.99 11.27
N VAL A 205 80.13 25.33 12.52
CA VAL A 205 78.77 25.75 12.89
C VAL A 205 78.37 27.03 12.17
N PHE A 206 79.21 28.07 12.19
CA PHE A 206 78.92 29.31 11.45
C PHE A 206 78.89 29.10 9.95
N SER A 207 79.71 28.17 9.43
CA SER A 207 79.74 27.86 8.01
C SER A 207 78.44 27.20 7.54
N SER A 208 77.91 26.21 8.27
CA SER A 208 76.62 25.58 7.95
C SER A 208 75.47 26.55 8.17
N TRP A 209 75.45 27.23 9.33
CA TRP A 209 74.36 28.13 9.70
C TRP A 209 74.23 29.33 8.75
N ARG A 210 75.35 29.83 8.21
CA ARG A 210 75.34 30.88 7.15
C ARG A 210 74.67 30.38 5.88
N LEU A 211 74.96 29.16 5.45
CA LEU A 211 74.37 28.57 4.25
C LEU A 211 72.86 28.37 4.43
N GLU A 212 72.44 27.81 5.56
CA GLU A 212 71.02 27.67 5.94
C GLU A 212 70.31 29.02 5.96
N THR A 213 70.90 30.03 6.58
CA THR A 213 70.30 31.37 6.69
C THR A 213 70.14 32.04 5.31
N SER A 214 71.07 31.77 4.38
CA SER A 214 71.01 32.27 3.01
C SER A 214 70.01 31.53 2.12
N SER A 215 69.62 30.31 2.49
CA SER A 215 68.70 29.46 1.73
C SER A 215 67.27 29.41 2.29
N LEU A 216 66.98 30.17 3.35
CA LEU A 216 65.64 30.29 3.95
C LEU A 216 64.61 30.73 2.90
N THR A 217 63.88 29.75 2.36
CA THR A 217 62.85 29.88 1.33
C THR A 217 61.63 29.02 1.66
N ASP A 218 60.59 29.10 0.82
CA ASP A 218 59.19 28.91 1.17
C ASP A 218 58.66 27.48 1.44
N THR A 219 59.48 26.43 1.59
CA THR A 219 58.94 25.07 1.63
C THR A 219 59.53 24.19 2.75
N SER A 220 58.81 24.17 3.87
CA SER A 220 58.58 22.99 4.76
C SER A 220 59.62 22.52 5.78
N SER A 221 60.59 23.33 6.20
CA SER A 221 61.51 22.95 7.31
C SER A 221 61.79 24.04 8.35
N LEU A 222 60.95 25.07 8.43
CA LEU A 222 61.21 26.23 9.31
C LEU A 222 61.28 25.87 10.80
N GLU A 223 60.44 24.96 11.31
CA GLU A 223 60.51 24.54 12.71
C GLU A 223 61.82 23.80 13.03
N SER A 224 62.28 22.94 12.12
CA SER A 224 63.53 22.20 12.27
C SER A 224 64.73 23.15 12.24
N LEU A 225 64.75 24.06 11.28
CA LEU A 225 65.82 25.05 11.12
C LEU A 225 65.84 26.06 12.28
N ALA A 226 64.68 26.46 12.79
CA ALA A 226 64.60 27.32 13.98
C ALA A 226 65.16 26.60 15.22
N SER A 227 64.88 25.30 15.37
CA SER A 227 65.44 24.48 16.46
C SER A 227 66.96 24.34 16.36
N GLU A 228 67.47 24.14 15.14
CA GLU A 228 68.92 24.11 14.86
C GLU A 228 69.59 25.45 15.15
N ALA A 229 68.99 26.56 14.72
CA ALA A 229 69.47 27.91 15.04
C ALA A 229 69.50 28.18 16.57
N GLN A 230 68.53 27.68 17.33
CA GLN A 230 68.57 27.74 18.80
C GLN A 230 69.73 26.92 19.38
N GLN A 231 70.00 25.73 18.85
CA GLN A 231 71.15 24.91 19.26
C GLN A 231 72.49 25.61 18.95
N ASN A 232 72.59 26.26 17.79
CA ASN A 232 73.75 27.05 17.39
C ASN A 232 73.96 28.24 18.35
N LEU A 233 72.90 28.99 18.66
CA LEU A 233 72.94 30.06 19.66
C LEU A 233 73.36 29.56 21.05
N ASN A 234 72.88 28.40 21.49
CA ASN A 234 73.30 27.81 22.77
C ASN A 234 74.79 27.43 22.78
N THR A 235 75.30 26.95 21.65
CA THR A 235 76.74 26.66 21.46
C THR A 235 77.57 27.94 21.56
N VAL A 236 77.14 29.01 20.90
CA VAL A 236 77.76 30.33 20.98
C VAL A 236 77.68 30.90 22.40
N LYS A 237 76.54 30.77 23.07
CA LYS A 237 76.34 31.20 24.46
C LYS A 237 77.35 30.51 25.39
N ALA A 238 77.53 29.19 25.27
CA ALA A 238 78.48 28.44 26.09
C ALA A 238 79.91 28.94 25.90
N PHE A 239 80.31 29.24 24.65
CA PHE A 239 81.61 29.84 24.35
C PHE A 239 81.78 31.23 24.98
N LEU A 240 80.79 32.10 24.83
CA LEU A 240 80.83 33.45 25.40
C LEU A 240 80.81 33.44 26.93
N ASP A 241 80.09 32.51 27.55
CA ASP A 241 80.11 32.31 29.01
C ASP A 241 81.52 31.93 29.48
N LYS A 242 82.19 31.01 28.79
CA LYS A 242 83.59 30.63 29.08
C LYS A 242 84.56 31.79 28.82
N ALA A 243 84.39 32.53 27.73
CA ALA A 243 85.21 33.69 27.40
C ALA A 243 85.06 34.80 28.44
N SER A 244 83.84 35.00 28.96
CA SER A 244 83.57 35.94 30.04
C SER A 244 84.31 35.58 31.32
N LEU A 245 84.39 34.30 31.68
CA LEU A 245 85.19 33.85 32.82
C LEU A 245 86.68 34.16 32.62
N ALA A 246 87.23 33.84 31.45
CA ALA A 246 88.64 34.10 31.14
C ALA A 246 89.00 35.58 31.21
N VAL A 247 88.23 36.45 30.54
CA VAL A 247 88.50 37.89 30.51
C VAL A 247 88.31 38.53 31.90
N ASN A 248 87.41 38.00 32.73
CA ASN A 248 87.23 38.49 34.10
C ASN A 248 88.39 38.17 35.05
N MET A 249 89.20 37.16 34.75
CA MET A 249 90.40 36.81 35.53
C MET A 249 91.66 37.58 35.12
N LEU A 250 91.60 38.37 34.03
CA LEU A 250 92.76 39.10 33.54
C LEU A 250 93.18 40.23 34.48
N THR A 251 94.50 40.37 34.63
CA THR A 251 95.16 41.49 35.29
C THR A 251 96.07 42.21 34.29
N PRO A 252 96.30 43.53 34.45
CA PRO A 252 97.18 44.29 33.55
C PRO A 252 98.60 43.72 33.52
N THR A 253 99.21 43.66 32.34
CA THR A 253 100.61 43.26 32.13
C THR A 253 101.33 44.27 31.24
N THR A 254 102.64 44.11 31.00
CA THR A 254 103.42 45.00 30.13
C THR A 254 102.88 45.06 28.69
N ASN A 255 102.17 44.02 28.24
CA ASN A 255 101.62 43.91 26.89
C ASN A 255 100.08 43.98 26.86
N LEU A 256 99.41 44.19 28.01
CA LEU A 256 97.95 44.22 28.12
C LEU A 256 97.51 45.30 29.10
N SER A 257 96.88 46.36 28.57
CA SER A 257 96.43 47.51 29.38
C SER A 257 95.09 47.26 30.07
N GLN A 258 94.83 47.96 31.18
CA GLN A 258 93.53 47.92 31.87
C GLN A 258 92.39 48.36 30.95
N THR A 259 92.60 49.39 30.12
CA THR A 259 91.61 49.86 29.14
C THR A 259 91.24 48.78 28.12
N THR A 260 92.22 47.98 27.67
CA THR A 260 91.98 46.85 26.77
C THR A 260 91.16 45.76 27.48
N ILE A 261 91.51 45.43 28.72
CA ILE A 261 90.77 44.45 29.53
C ILE A 261 89.31 44.90 29.72
N ASP A 262 89.09 46.16 30.07
CA ASP A 262 87.74 46.69 30.28
C ASP A 262 86.92 46.71 28.99
N ALA A 263 87.55 47.04 27.85
CA ALA A 263 86.92 46.95 26.54
C ALA A 263 86.50 45.50 26.23
N TRP A 264 87.37 44.52 26.46
CA TRP A 264 87.07 43.10 26.25
C TRP A 264 85.94 42.59 27.15
N LYS A 265 85.90 43.02 28.43
CA LYS A 265 84.79 42.70 29.34
C LYS A 265 83.47 43.26 28.82
N GLY A 266 83.48 44.53 28.39
CA GLY A 266 82.31 45.19 27.82
C GLY A 266 81.81 44.51 26.54
N ASP A 267 82.73 44.14 25.65
CA ASP A 267 82.40 43.45 24.40
C ASP A 267 81.79 42.08 24.65
N ILE A 268 82.36 41.25 25.53
CA ILE A 268 81.79 39.94 25.83
C ILE A 268 80.48 40.04 26.57
N SER A 269 80.35 40.98 27.49
CA SER A 269 79.07 41.26 28.15
C SER A 269 77.98 41.62 27.13
N THR A 270 78.31 42.48 26.15
CA THR A 270 77.39 42.87 25.08
C THR A 270 77.05 41.69 24.17
N GLY A 271 78.04 40.90 23.76
CA GLY A 271 77.83 39.70 22.93
C GLY A 271 76.92 38.68 23.62
N ARG A 272 77.14 38.40 24.91
CA ARG A 272 76.30 37.51 25.72
C ARG A 272 74.86 38.01 25.79
N THR A 273 74.66 39.30 26.04
CA THR A 273 73.33 39.92 26.06
C THR A 273 72.63 39.77 24.72
N ASN A 274 73.31 40.10 23.61
CA ASN A 274 72.74 39.99 22.27
C ASN A 274 72.34 38.55 21.89
N VAL A 275 73.19 37.57 22.21
CA VAL A 275 72.90 36.14 21.96
C VAL A 275 71.74 35.66 22.84
N ASN A 276 71.68 36.08 24.10
CA ASN A 276 70.57 35.73 24.98
C ASN A 276 69.23 36.34 24.49
N THR A 277 69.25 37.59 24.03
CA THR A 277 68.09 38.22 23.40
C THR A 277 67.67 37.50 22.12
N ALA A 278 68.62 37.09 21.27
CA ALA A 278 68.33 36.31 20.06
C ALA A 278 67.67 34.96 20.38
N LEU A 279 68.15 34.25 21.42
CA LEU A 279 67.54 32.99 21.89
C LEU A 279 66.08 33.17 22.29
N ILE A 280 65.79 34.17 23.11
CA ILE A 280 64.43 34.46 23.59
C ILE A 280 63.51 34.85 22.44
N ASN A 281 63.97 35.72 21.55
CA ASN A 281 63.18 36.18 20.40
C ASN A 281 62.87 35.03 19.44
N LEU A 282 63.86 34.18 19.13
CA LEU A 282 63.69 33.03 18.24
C LEU A 282 62.72 32.00 18.84
N ALA A 283 62.83 31.72 20.14
CA ALA A 283 61.87 30.86 20.83
C ALA A 283 60.44 31.41 20.77
N GLY A 284 60.27 32.72 21.02
CA GLY A 284 58.97 33.38 20.93
C GLY A 284 58.39 33.40 19.51
N ALA A 285 59.21 33.62 18.49
CA ALA A 285 58.78 33.58 17.09
C ALA A 285 58.37 32.16 16.65
N GLY A 286 59.13 31.14 17.05
CA GLY A 286 58.82 29.74 16.77
C GLY A 286 57.48 29.31 17.39
N GLU A 287 57.23 29.68 18.65
CA GLU A 287 55.97 29.35 19.33
C GLU A 287 54.77 30.09 18.70
N LYS A 288 54.95 31.34 18.26
CA LYS A 288 53.91 32.09 17.53
C LYS A 288 53.55 31.43 16.20
N HIS A 289 54.54 30.98 15.43
CA HIS A 289 54.32 30.26 14.17
C HIS A 289 53.55 28.94 14.40
N LYS A 290 53.99 28.15 15.39
CA LYS A 290 53.33 26.90 15.77
C LYS A 290 51.87 27.10 16.20
N THR A 291 51.62 28.15 17.01
CA THR A 291 50.26 28.51 17.44
C THR A 291 49.39 28.94 16.25
N ALA A 292 49.93 29.74 15.32
CA ALA A 292 49.22 30.15 14.12
C ALA A 292 48.83 28.95 13.24
N LEU A 293 49.74 27.99 13.05
CA LEU A 293 49.45 26.75 12.31
C LEU A 293 48.33 25.93 12.98
N SER A 294 48.36 25.82 14.30
CA SER A 294 47.34 25.09 15.07
C SER A 294 45.97 25.76 14.94
N ASN A 295 45.91 27.09 15.01
CA ASN A 295 44.69 27.88 14.81
C ASN A 295 44.16 27.77 13.37
N LEU A 296 45.04 27.71 12.38
CA LEU A 296 44.64 27.46 10.99
C LEU A 296 44.03 26.07 10.82
N GLN A 297 44.65 25.05 11.41
CA GLN A 297 44.13 23.68 11.36
C GLN A 297 42.76 23.57 12.04
N LEU A 298 42.58 24.23 13.20
CA LEU A 298 41.28 24.32 13.87
C LEU A 298 40.24 25.01 12.99
N ALA A 299 40.55 26.19 12.45
CA ALA A 299 39.63 26.93 11.57
C ALA A 299 39.23 26.13 10.32
N LYS A 300 40.17 25.40 9.70
CA LYS A 300 39.88 24.51 8.56
C LYS A 300 38.99 23.34 8.96
N SER A 301 39.21 22.77 10.14
CA SER A 301 38.41 21.65 10.65
C SER A 301 36.99 22.09 11.00
N GLU A 302 36.83 23.26 11.64
CA GLU A 302 35.53 23.87 11.93
C GLU A 302 34.77 24.21 10.65
N TYR A 303 35.44 24.82 9.65
CA TYR A 303 34.86 25.09 8.34
C TYR A 303 34.38 23.80 7.65
N ALA A 304 35.22 22.75 7.64
CA ALA A 304 34.87 21.47 7.04
C ALA A 304 33.68 20.79 7.74
N LEU A 305 33.67 20.78 9.07
CA LEU A 305 32.58 20.23 9.86
C LEU A 305 31.25 20.94 9.59
N LYS A 306 31.27 22.29 9.59
CA LYS A 306 30.07 23.08 9.30
C LYS A 306 29.61 22.88 7.86
N LYS A 307 30.54 22.84 6.89
CA LYS A 307 30.22 22.61 5.48
C LYS A 307 29.64 21.22 5.20
N ALA A 308 30.04 20.20 5.96
CA ALA A 308 29.52 18.84 5.82
C ALA A 308 28.01 18.75 6.15
N GLY A 309 27.47 19.68 6.93
CA GLY A 309 26.05 19.76 7.24
C GLY A 309 25.56 18.63 8.13
N ALA A 310 24.30 18.25 7.96
CA ALA A 310 23.65 17.20 8.73
C ALA A 310 24.15 15.80 8.35
N THR A 311 24.17 14.88 9.31
CA THR A 311 24.58 13.50 9.05
C THR A 311 23.50 12.74 8.26
N PRO A 312 23.86 11.68 7.50
CA PRO A 312 22.88 10.80 6.87
C PRO A 312 21.91 10.15 7.86
N GLU A 313 22.34 9.97 9.11
CA GLU A 313 21.51 9.47 10.22
C GLU A 313 20.43 10.49 10.60
N ASP A 314 20.81 11.76 10.75
CA ASP A 314 19.87 12.85 11.07
C ASP A 314 18.84 13.02 9.94
N ILE A 315 19.29 13.01 8.68
CA ILE A 315 18.41 13.11 7.51
C ILE A 315 17.38 11.98 7.52
N ARG A 316 17.82 10.72 7.73
CA ARG A 316 16.91 9.56 7.80
C ARG A 316 15.91 9.66 8.95
N ALA A 317 16.31 10.19 10.10
CA ALA A 317 15.39 10.39 11.22
C ALA A 317 14.27 11.39 10.89
N HIS A 318 14.61 12.50 10.21
CA HIS A 318 13.62 13.48 9.77
C HIS A 318 12.76 12.98 8.60
N GLU A 319 13.32 12.19 7.67
CA GLU A 319 12.54 11.52 6.62
C GLU A 319 11.49 10.57 7.22
N ALA A 320 11.86 9.79 8.25
CA ALA A 320 10.91 8.93 8.95
C ALA A 320 9.82 9.73 9.69
N ASN A 321 10.15 10.91 10.24
CA ASN A 321 9.14 11.79 10.85
C ASN A 321 8.16 12.35 9.81
N LEU A 322 8.65 12.73 8.63
CA LEU A 322 7.82 13.17 7.51
C LEU A 322 6.90 12.03 7.04
N GLU A 323 7.43 10.82 6.86
CA GLU A 323 6.64 9.64 6.47
C GLU A 323 5.53 9.36 7.49
N ARG A 324 5.85 9.42 8.80
CA ARG A 324 4.85 9.29 9.87
C ARG A 324 3.76 10.36 9.80
N ALA A 325 4.12 11.61 9.48
CA ALA A 325 3.17 12.70 9.32
C ALA A 325 2.27 12.49 8.08
N GLU A 326 2.84 12.02 6.98
CA GLU A 326 2.10 11.70 5.75
C GLU A 326 1.14 10.51 5.96
N ALA A 327 1.56 9.47 6.68
CA ALA A 327 0.70 8.36 7.07
C ALA A 327 -0.49 8.81 7.95
N SER A 328 -0.30 9.82 8.79
CA SER A 328 -1.39 10.43 9.56
C SER A 328 -2.43 11.11 8.67
N VAL A 329 -1.96 11.84 7.63
CA VAL A 329 -2.84 12.43 6.61
C VAL A 329 -3.64 11.34 5.89
N GLU A 330 -3.00 10.26 5.46
CA GLU A 330 -3.66 9.14 4.79
C GLU A 330 -4.71 8.47 5.67
N ASN A 331 -4.40 8.23 6.94
CA ASN A 331 -5.35 7.67 7.90
C ASN A 331 -6.60 8.55 8.06
N ILE A 332 -6.44 9.87 8.20
CA ILE A 332 -7.58 10.80 8.33
C ILE A 332 -8.38 10.86 7.03
N GLN A 333 -7.72 10.85 5.86
CA GLN A 333 -8.40 10.77 4.57
C GLN A 333 -9.22 9.48 4.43
N ALA A 334 -8.68 8.35 4.85
CA ALA A 334 -9.42 7.08 4.87
C ALA A 334 -10.64 7.17 5.79
N GLN A 335 -10.53 7.82 6.95
CA GLN A 335 -11.66 8.05 7.85
C GLN A 335 -12.73 8.96 7.25
N ILE A 336 -12.34 10.00 6.51
CA ILE A 336 -13.28 10.84 5.74
C ILE A 336 -13.96 10.01 4.65
N GLY A 337 -13.22 9.15 3.96
CA GLY A 337 -13.77 8.21 2.98
C GLY A 337 -14.85 7.31 3.59
N LYS A 338 -14.61 6.78 4.79
CA LYS A 338 -15.59 5.97 5.56
C LYS A 338 -16.83 6.74 6.02
N ALA A 339 -16.79 8.07 6.04
CA ALA A 339 -17.94 8.93 6.34
C ALA A 339 -18.85 9.16 5.12
N ILE A 340 -18.45 8.68 3.93
CA ILE A 340 -19.19 8.87 2.68
C ILE A 340 -19.63 7.50 2.13
N LEU A 341 -20.94 7.26 2.12
CA LEU A 341 -21.50 6.05 1.55
C LEU A 341 -21.71 6.22 0.04
N ARG A 342 -21.08 5.36 -0.76
CA ARG A 342 -21.16 5.37 -2.22
C ARG A 342 -21.81 4.09 -2.75
N ALA A 343 -22.48 4.20 -3.88
CA ALA A 343 -23.01 3.04 -4.60
C ALA A 343 -21.85 2.20 -5.19
N PRO A 344 -21.73 0.89 -4.89
CA PRO A 344 -20.71 0.04 -5.49
C PRO A 344 -21.05 -0.37 -6.93
N ILE A 345 -22.34 -0.39 -7.28
CA ILE A 345 -22.87 -0.74 -8.61
C ILE A 345 -23.89 0.30 -9.07
N GLY A 346 -24.23 0.29 -10.36
CA GLY A 346 -25.39 1.04 -10.87
C GLY A 346 -26.70 0.29 -10.56
N GLY A 347 -27.77 1.02 -10.23
CA GLY A 347 -28.98 0.39 -9.72
C GLY A 347 -30.11 1.35 -9.34
N VAL A 348 -31.16 0.78 -8.79
CA VAL A 348 -32.29 1.51 -8.18
C VAL A 348 -32.30 1.29 -6.68
N ILE A 349 -32.48 2.37 -5.92
CA ILE A 349 -32.59 2.31 -4.46
C ILE A 349 -33.91 1.67 -4.07
N THR A 350 -33.86 0.50 -3.43
CA THR A 350 -35.05 -0.23 -2.97
C THR A 350 -35.40 0.09 -1.52
N LYS A 351 -34.41 0.49 -0.73
CA LYS A 351 -34.57 0.85 0.68
C LYS A 351 -33.68 2.04 1.03
N GLN A 352 -34.21 2.97 1.82
CA GLN A 352 -33.50 4.16 2.29
C GLN A 352 -34.08 4.58 3.65
N ASP A 353 -33.37 4.23 4.73
CA ASP A 353 -33.88 4.42 6.11
C ASP A 353 -33.27 5.64 6.82
N ALA A 354 -32.23 6.25 6.26
CA ALA A 354 -31.54 7.37 6.89
C ALA A 354 -32.23 8.72 6.66
N LYS A 355 -32.31 9.57 7.69
CA LYS A 355 -32.79 10.95 7.52
C LYS A 355 -31.68 11.95 7.83
N ALA A 356 -31.64 13.05 7.08
CA ALA A 356 -30.73 14.15 7.37
C ALA A 356 -30.96 14.66 8.80
N GLY A 357 -29.87 14.80 9.57
CA GLY A 357 -29.89 15.19 10.97
C GLY A 357 -29.99 14.03 11.97
N GLU A 358 -30.32 12.81 11.55
CA GLU A 358 -30.39 11.63 12.41
C GLU A 358 -29.00 11.05 12.72
N ILE A 359 -28.86 10.32 13.84
CA ILE A 359 -27.66 9.56 14.18
C ILE A 359 -27.81 8.14 13.65
N ILE A 360 -26.92 7.75 12.75
CA ILE A 360 -26.84 6.40 12.19
C ILE A 360 -25.85 5.58 13.01
N PRO A 361 -26.26 4.45 13.62
CA PRO A 361 -25.33 3.53 14.27
C PRO A 361 -24.43 2.80 13.26
N ALA A 362 -23.23 2.40 13.70
CA ALA A 362 -22.33 1.59 12.88
C ALA A 362 -22.98 0.24 12.48
N ASN A 363 -22.62 -0.27 11.30
CA ASN A 363 -23.06 -1.56 10.75
C ASN A 363 -24.58 -1.71 10.59
N THR A 364 -25.34 -0.62 10.65
CA THR A 364 -26.77 -0.63 10.37
C THR A 364 -27.01 -0.38 8.89
N VAL A 365 -27.76 -1.27 8.23
CA VAL A 365 -28.13 -1.14 6.82
C VAL A 365 -29.03 0.08 6.65
N VAL A 366 -28.54 1.09 5.94
CA VAL A 366 -29.25 2.36 5.70
C VAL A 366 -29.74 2.50 4.27
N VAL A 367 -29.12 1.79 3.32
CA VAL A 367 -29.50 1.79 1.91
C VAL A 367 -29.43 0.37 1.36
N SER A 368 -30.45 -0.05 0.64
CA SER A 368 -30.40 -1.26 -0.20
C SER A 368 -30.48 -0.85 -1.67
N LEU A 369 -29.56 -1.39 -2.47
CA LEU A 369 -29.44 -1.10 -3.89
C LEU A 369 -29.68 -2.37 -4.68
N ALA A 370 -30.65 -2.34 -5.60
CA ALA A 370 -30.86 -3.41 -6.57
C ALA A 370 -30.20 -3.03 -7.90
N GLY A 371 -29.37 -3.91 -8.45
CA GLY A 371 -28.73 -3.69 -9.74
C GLY A 371 -29.76 -3.65 -10.88
N GLU A 372 -29.40 -2.96 -11.96
CA GLU A 372 -30.29 -2.78 -13.13
C GLU A 372 -30.36 -4.02 -14.04
N ALA A 373 -29.47 -4.98 -13.86
CA ALA A 373 -29.36 -6.16 -14.71
C ALA A 373 -30.17 -7.32 -14.13
N ASN A 374 -31.19 -7.72 -14.91
CA ASN A 374 -31.99 -8.94 -14.84
C ASN A 374 -32.66 -9.24 -13.50
N PHE A 375 -33.98 -9.42 -13.53
CA PHE A 375 -34.66 -10.07 -12.42
C PHE A 375 -34.49 -11.59 -12.54
N GLU A 376 -34.50 -12.26 -11.41
CA GLU A 376 -34.54 -13.70 -11.27
C GLU A 376 -35.73 -14.08 -10.38
N ILE A 377 -36.14 -15.33 -10.42
CA ILE A 377 -37.22 -15.86 -9.61
C ILE A 377 -36.64 -16.87 -8.66
N GLU A 378 -36.82 -16.62 -7.37
CA GLU A 378 -36.48 -17.57 -6.32
C GLU A 378 -37.74 -18.37 -5.96
N SER A 379 -37.70 -19.68 -6.18
CA SER A 379 -38.79 -20.59 -5.86
C SER A 379 -38.33 -21.65 -4.87
N ASN A 380 -39.20 -22.02 -3.93
CA ASN A 380 -38.98 -23.13 -3.02
C ASN A 380 -39.68 -24.36 -3.58
N VAL A 381 -38.90 -25.40 -3.90
CA VAL A 381 -39.39 -26.64 -4.51
C VAL A 381 -39.34 -27.76 -3.49
N PRO A 382 -40.43 -28.51 -3.25
CA PRO A 382 -40.45 -29.63 -2.32
C PRO A 382 -39.46 -30.75 -2.68
N GLU A 383 -38.98 -31.48 -1.67
CA GLU A 383 -38.04 -32.62 -1.84
C GLU A 383 -38.54 -33.68 -2.83
N VAL A 384 -39.85 -33.92 -2.90
CA VAL A 384 -40.45 -34.93 -3.80
C VAL A 384 -40.33 -34.59 -5.29
N ASP A 385 -40.10 -33.31 -5.62
CA ASP A 385 -40.03 -32.82 -7.00
C ASP A 385 -38.64 -32.34 -7.39
N ILE A 386 -37.78 -31.96 -6.43
CA ILE A 386 -36.43 -31.48 -6.73
C ILE A 386 -35.57 -32.51 -7.47
N GLY A 387 -35.75 -33.82 -7.18
CA GLY A 387 -35.01 -34.90 -7.84
C GLY A 387 -35.29 -35.03 -9.34
N LYS A 388 -36.38 -34.44 -9.84
CA LYS A 388 -36.73 -34.42 -11.26
C LYS A 388 -36.13 -33.21 -11.99
N MET A 389 -35.75 -32.17 -11.26
CA MET A 389 -35.26 -30.93 -11.82
C MET A 389 -33.78 -31.02 -12.23
N LYS A 390 -33.45 -30.35 -13.32
CA LYS A 390 -32.08 -30.18 -13.82
C LYS A 390 -31.84 -28.72 -14.17
N LEU A 391 -30.57 -28.34 -14.16
CA LEU A 391 -30.13 -27.08 -14.75
C LEU A 391 -30.57 -27.02 -16.22
N GLU A 392 -30.88 -25.82 -16.70
CA GLU A 392 -31.40 -25.54 -18.05
C GLU A 392 -32.83 -26.05 -18.34
N ASN A 393 -33.54 -26.61 -17.35
CA ASN A 393 -34.97 -26.89 -17.53
C ASN A 393 -35.73 -25.60 -17.85
N ARG A 394 -36.59 -25.67 -18.88
CA ARG A 394 -37.40 -24.56 -19.34
C ARG A 394 -38.56 -24.35 -18.39
N ALA A 395 -38.83 -23.09 -18.04
CA ALA A 395 -39.91 -22.70 -17.18
C ALA A 395 -40.85 -21.76 -17.94
N LYS A 396 -42.14 -22.09 -17.96
CA LYS A 396 -43.18 -21.14 -18.31
C LYS A 396 -43.56 -20.37 -17.05
N ILE A 397 -43.47 -19.06 -17.12
CA ILE A 397 -43.61 -18.14 -16.01
C ILE A 397 -44.86 -17.30 -16.24
N THR A 398 -45.75 -17.24 -15.25
CA THR A 398 -46.89 -16.32 -15.23
C THR A 398 -46.81 -15.47 -13.97
N LEU A 399 -47.04 -14.17 -14.11
CA LEU A 399 -46.95 -13.21 -13.01
C LEU A 399 -48.36 -12.73 -12.67
N ASP A 400 -48.71 -12.71 -11.38
CA ASP A 400 -50.03 -12.27 -10.94
C ASP A 400 -50.33 -10.81 -11.34
N ALA A 401 -49.29 -9.99 -11.45
CA ALA A 401 -49.38 -8.59 -11.87
C ALA A 401 -49.58 -8.38 -13.38
N PHE A 402 -49.36 -9.41 -14.20
CA PHE A 402 -49.47 -9.36 -15.67
C PHE A 402 -50.36 -10.51 -16.19
N PRO A 403 -51.68 -10.46 -15.92
CA PRO A 403 -52.59 -11.54 -16.30
C PRO A 403 -52.69 -11.68 -17.82
N GLY A 404 -52.42 -12.89 -18.33
CA GLY A 404 -52.51 -13.24 -19.76
C GLY A 404 -51.18 -13.16 -20.52
N GLU A 405 -50.14 -12.59 -19.92
CA GLU A 405 -48.78 -12.61 -20.47
C GLU A 405 -48.04 -13.85 -20.00
N ASN A 406 -47.34 -14.52 -20.92
CA ASN A 406 -46.50 -15.67 -20.62
C ASN A 406 -45.05 -15.26 -20.81
N PHE A 407 -44.27 -15.37 -19.74
CA PHE A 407 -42.82 -15.22 -19.78
C PHE A 407 -42.18 -16.60 -19.85
N THR A 408 -40.98 -16.69 -20.42
CA THR A 408 -40.19 -17.91 -20.43
C THR A 408 -38.87 -17.68 -19.71
N GLY A 409 -38.33 -18.74 -19.14
CA GLY A 409 -37.04 -18.71 -18.47
C GLY A 409 -36.43 -20.10 -18.35
N SER A 410 -35.27 -20.16 -17.71
CA SER A 410 -34.58 -21.41 -17.44
C SER A 410 -34.04 -21.49 -16.01
N VAL A 411 -33.96 -22.72 -15.50
CA VAL A 411 -33.36 -23.00 -14.20
C VAL A 411 -31.84 -22.85 -14.30
N VAL A 412 -31.28 -21.84 -13.63
CA VAL A 412 -29.83 -21.57 -13.67
C VAL A 412 -29.11 -22.06 -12.41
N LYS A 413 -29.85 -22.27 -11.31
CA LYS A 413 -29.27 -22.69 -10.04
C LYS A 413 -30.26 -23.49 -9.21
N ILE A 414 -29.75 -24.55 -8.58
CA ILE A 414 -30.44 -25.31 -7.55
C ILE A 414 -29.52 -25.30 -6.33
N ASP A 415 -29.96 -24.69 -5.23
CA ASP A 415 -29.18 -24.63 -4.01
C ASP A 415 -29.08 -26.02 -3.37
N PRO A 416 -27.88 -26.48 -2.95
CA PRO A 416 -27.72 -27.80 -2.36
C PRO A 416 -28.23 -27.88 -0.91
N ALA A 417 -28.48 -26.73 -0.27
CA ALA A 417 -28.91 -26.67 1.13
C ALA A 417 -30.44 -26.68 1.22
N GLU A 418 -30.97 -27.46 2.17
CA GLU A 418 -32.39 -27.49 2.47
C GLU A 418 -32.88 -26.21 3.16
N THR A 419 -34.14 -25.87 2.94
CA THR A 419 -34.90 -24.84 3.65
C THR A 419 -36.20 -25.45 4.15
N ILE A 420 -36.43 -25.39 5.47
CA ILE A 420 -37.67 -25.91 6.07
C ILE A 420 -38.71 -24.79 6.09
N ILE A 421 -39.85 -25.01 5.43
CA ILE A 421 -40.98 -24.08 5.41
C ILE A 421 -42.20 -24.84 5.92
N ASP A 422 -42.78 -24.39 7.03
CA ASP A 422 -43.93 -25.04 7.68
C ASP A 422 -43.75 -26.55 7.94
N GLY A 423 -42.52 -26.97 8.24
CA GLY A 423 -42.17 -28.37 8.51
C GLY A 423 -41.93 -29.23 7.27
N VAL A 424 -42.01 -28.66 6.06
CA VAL A 424 -41.74 -29.35 4.79
C VAL A 424 -40.36 -28.97 4.26
N VAL A 425 -39.58 -29.98 3.89
CA VAL A 425 -38.25 -29.81 3.28
C VAL A 425 -38.40 -29.26 1.86
N ASN A 426 -37.79 -28.11 1.61
CA ASN A 426 -37.76 -27.46 0.30
C ASN A 426 -36.32 -27.15 -0.11
N PHE A 427 -36.09 -27.08 -1.41
CA PHE A 427 -34.83 -26.64 -2.00
C PHE A 427 -35.08 -25.36 -2.79
N LYS A 428 -34.16 -24.42 -2.66
CA LYS A 428 -34.25 -23.14 -3.37
C LYS A 428 -33.76 -23.31 -4.80
N VAL A 429 -34.58 -22.90 -5.75
CA VAL A 429 -34.29 -22.92 -7.18
C VAL A 429 -34.36 -21.50 -7.72
N THR A 430 -33.35 -21.12 -8.49
CA THR A 430 -33.28 -19.82 -9.18
C THR A 430 -33.56 -20.00 -10.67
N ILE A 431 -34.53 -19.24 -11.16
CA ILE A 431 -34.94 -19.20 -12.56
C ILE A 431 -34.65 -17.80 -13.10
N VAL A 432 -34.02 -17.70 -14.26
CA VAL A 432 -33.77 -16.42 -14.94
C VAL A 432 -34.72 -16.29 -16.13
N PHE A 433 -35.27 -15.10 -16.33
CA PHE A 433 -36.08 -14.79 -17.51
C PHE A 433 -35.22 -14.81 -18.78
N ASP A 434 -35.72 -15.41 -19.87
CA ASP A 434 -35.02 -15.42 -21.16
C ASP A 434 -34.85 -14.01 -21.73
N THR A 435 -35.83 -13.13 -21.46
CA THR A 435 -35.85 -11.74 -21.93
C THR A 435 -35.92 -10.78 -20.76
N ALA A 436 -35.01 -9.80 -20.74
CA ALA A 436 -35.06 -8.72 -19.78
C ALA A 436 -36.26 -7.80 -20.07
N ASP A 437 -37.15 -7.65 -19.10
CA ASP A 437 -38.30 -6.74 -19.19
C ASP A 437 -38.18 -5.63 -18.11
N PRO A 438 -38.05 -4.35 -18.51
CA PRO A 438 -37.94 -3.21 -17.59
C PRO A 438 -39.17 -2.97 -16.71
N SER A 439 -40.33 -3.55 -17.05
CA SER A 439 -41.58 -3.39 -16.29
C SER A 439 -41.63 -4.27 -15.04
N LEU A 440 -40.78 -5.30 -14.97
CA LEU A 440 -40.68 -6.20 -13.83
C LEU A 440 -40.22 -5.44 -12.59
N LYS A 441 -40.77 -5.85 -11.44
CA LYS A 441 -40.42 -5.28 -10.14
C LYS A 441 -40.05 -6.38 -9.16
N SER A 442 -39.15 -6.06 -8.24
CA SER A 442 -38.84 -6.95 -7.12
C SER A 442 -40.07 -7.15 -6.25
N GLY A 443 -40.29 -8.39 -5.79
CA GLY A 443 -41.38 -8.77 -4.91
C GLY A 443 -42.63 -9.31 -5.60
N LEU A 444 -42.67 -9.36 -6.94
CA LEU A 444 -43.79 -9.98 -7.67
C LEU A 444 -43.86 -11.49 -7.40
N THR A 445 -45.08 -12.02 -7.27
CA THR A 445 -45.33 -13.47 -7.22
C THR A 445 -45.34 -14.04 -8.63
N ALA A 446 -44.63 -15.14 -8.82
CA ALA A 446 -44.53 -15.85 -10.08
C ALA A 446 -45.02 -17.29 -9.92
N ASN A 447 -45.93 -17.73 -10.77
CA ASN A 447 -46.30 -19.13 -10.89
C ASN A 447 -45.45 -19.75 -12.01
N LEU A 448 -44.76 -20.84 -11.69
CA LEU A 448 -43.79 -21.49 -12.54
C LEU A 448 -44.29 -22.88 -12.90
N ALA A 449 -44.38 -23.16 -14.20
CA ALA A 449 -44.52 -24.51 -14.73
C ALA A 449 -43.19 -24.91 -15.36
N ILE A 450 -42.42 -25.73 -14.65
CA ILE A 450 -41.05 -26.08 -15.02
C ILE A 450 -41.03 -27.44 -15.71
N GLU A 451 -40.67 -27.47 -16.98
CA GLU A 451 -40.53 -28.68 -17.79
C GLU A 451 -39.27 -29.45 -17.37
N THR A 452 -39.48 -30.50 -16.57
CA THR A 452 -38.41 -31.38 -16.06
C THR A 452 -37.96 -32.43 -17.07
N LEU A 453 -38.88 -32.88 -17.93
CA LEU A 453 -38.59 -33.83 -18.99
C LEU A 453 -39.54 -33.62 -20.17
N ARG A 454 -39.00 -33.65 -21.38
CA ARG A 454 -39.75 -33.73 -22.63
C ARG A 454 -39.31 -34.95 -23.42
N LYS A 455 -40.26 -35.78 -23.82
CA LYS A 455 -40.04 -36.90 -24.75
C LYS A 455 -40.92 -36.73 -25.97
N GLU A 456 -40.29 -36.58 -27.12
CA GLU A 456 -41.00 -36.39 -28.38
C GLU A 456 -41.30 -37.72 -29.04
N ASN A 457 -42.45 -37.79 -29.71
CA ASN A 457 -42.83 -38.91 -30.56
C ASN A 457 -42.82 -40.29 -29.85
N VAL A 458 -43.25 -40.35 -28.59
CA VAL A 458 -43.35 -41.59 -27.80
C VAL A 458 -44.76 -42.16 -27.82
N LEU A 459 -44.91 -43.48 -27.65
CA LEU A 459 -46.22 -44.10 -27.53
C LEU A 459 -46.84 -43.65 -26.21
N VAL A 460 -47.97 -42.97 -26.30
CA VAL A 460 -48.67 -42.43 -25.13
C VAL A 460 -50.04 -43.04 -24.99
N LEU A 461 -50.41 -43.26 -23.72
CA LEU A 461 -51.74 -43.72 -23.36
C LEU A 461 -52.24 -42.94 -22.14
N PRO A 462 -53.51 -42.52 -22.08
CA PRO A 462 -54.05 -41.88 -20.88
C PRO A 462 -53.92 -42.78 -19.66
N GLN A 463 -53.55 -42.23 -18.50
CA GLN A 463 -53.30 -43.00 -17.27
C GLN A 463 -54.48 -43.90 -16.88
N PHE A 464 -55.71 -43.45 -17.12
CA PHE A 464 -56.93 -44.19 -16.80
C PHE A 464 -57.18 -45.43 -17.68
N ALA A 465 -56.41 -45.61 -18.75
CA ALA A 465 -56.47 -46.79 -19.63
C ALA A 465 -55.46 -47.88 -19.20
N ILE A 466 -54.72 -47.65 -18.12
CA ILE A 466 -53.71 -48.55 -17.57
C ILE A 466 -54.23 -49.15 -16.26
N ILE A 467 -54.10 -50.47 -16.09
CA ILE A 467 -54.37 -51.16 -14.83
C ILE A 467 -53.04 -51.41 -14.12
N GLU A 468 -52.95 -50.97 -12.88
CA GLU A 468 -51.82 -51.26 -11.99
C GLU A 468 -52.36 -52.05 -10.78
N ASN A 469 -51.91 -53.30 -10.61
CA ASN A 469 -52.32 -54.18 -9.51
C ASN A 469 -51.11 -54.98 -8.96
N ASP A 470 -51.32 -55.81 -7.94
CA ASP A 470 -50.25 -56.57 -7.27
C ASP A 470 -49.50 -57.55 -8.20
N SER A 471 -50.04 -57.85 -9.38
CA SER A 471 -49.44 -58.74 -10.39
C SER A 471 -48.64 -58.02 -11.50
N GLY A 472 -48.65 -56.69 -11.53
CA GLY A 472 -47.93 -55.89 -12.53
C GLY A 472 -48.77 -54.80 -13.19
N THR A 473 -48.24 -54.20 -14.25
CA THR A 473 -48.93 -53.17 -15.03
C THR A 473 -49.41 -53.72 -16.37
N PHE A 474 -50.69 -53.52 -16.68
CA PHE A 474 -51.36 -54.09 -17.85
C PHE A 474 -52.24 -53.08 -18.59
N VAL A 475 -52.41 -53.29 -19.88
CA VAL A 475 -53.48 -52.67 -20.68
C VAL A 475 -54.40 -53.75 -21.22
N ARG A 476 -55.69 -53.45 -21.33
CA ARG A 476 -56.66 -54.45 -21.82
C ARG A 476 -56.93 -54.24 -23.30
N GLN A 477 -56.71 -55.29 -24.10
CA GLN A 477 -56.98 -55.34 -25.54
C GLN A 477 -57.67 -56.68 -25.85
N ASP A 478 -58.81 -56.65 -26.55
CA ASP A 478 -59.60 -57.84 -26.93
C ASP A 478 -59.83 -58.85 -25.78
N ASP A 479 -60.24 -58.34 -24.61
CA ASP A 479 -60.46 -59.07 -23.34
C ASP A 479 -59.25 -59.83 -22.77
N LYS A 480 -58.04 -59.45 -23.19
CA LYS A 480 -56.76 -59.94 -22.63
C LYS A 480 -55.98 -58.81 -21.96
N ASP A 481 -55.38 -59.12 -20.83
CA ASP A 481 -54.46 -58.22 -20.13
C ASP A 481 -53.06 -58.38 -20.72
N ILE A 482 -52.60 -57.36 -21.44
CA ILE A 482 -51.27 -57.31 -22.03
C ILE A 482 -50.34 -56.62 -21.03
N PRO A 483 -49.26 -57.28 -20.57
CA PRO A 483 -48.29 -56.63 -19.71
C PRO A 483 -47.59 -55.52 -20.47
N VAL A 484 -47.55 -54.33 -19.87
CA VAL A 484 -46.87 -53.16 -20.44
C VAL A 484 -45.79 -52.66 -19.51
N GLU A 485 -44.69 -52.20 -20.10
CA GLU A 485 -43.66 -51.49 -19.37
C GLU A 485 -43.91 -49.98 -19.50
N LEU A 486 -44.20 -49.34 -18.37
CA LEU A 486 -44.43 -47.89 -18.34
C LEU A 486 -43.11 -47.13 -18.31
N GLY A 487 -43.12 -46.00 -19.00
CA GLY A 487 -42.09 -44.98 -18.92
C GLY A 487 -42.53 -43.83 -18.03
N VAL A 488 -42.24 -42.63 -18.51
CA VAL A 488 -42.52 -41.39 -17.77
C VAL A 488 -44.03 -41.13 -17.76
N ARG A 489 -44.52 -40.54 -16.67
CA ARG A 489 -45.89 -40.01 -16.56
C ARG A 489 -45.86 -38.51 -16.87
N GLY A 490 -46.59 -38.08 -17.90
CA GLY A 490 -46.72 -36.67 -18.26
C GLY A 490 -47.69 -35.94 -17.35
N SER A 491 -47.54 -34.62 -17.26
CA SER A 491 -48.43 -33.77 -16.46
C SER A 491 -49.80 -33.53 -17.12
N ASP A 492 -49.95 -33.91 -18.38
CA ASP A 492 -51.18 -33.88 -19.17
C ASP A 492 -52.08 -35.12 -18.98
N GLY A 493 -51.71 -36.01 -18.06
CA GLY A 493 -52.47 -37.23 -17.74
C GLY A 493 -52.21 -38.41 -18.67
N TYR A 494 -51.22 -38.30 -19.57
CA TYR A 494 -50.74 -39.41 -20.39
C TYR A 494 -49.51 -40.07 -19.77
N VAL A 495 -49.29 -41.33 -20.12
CA VAL A 495 -48.15 -42.14 -19.68
C VAL A 495 -47.47 -42.74 -20.91
N GLU A 496 -46.15 -42.69 -20.91
CA GLU A 496 -45.33 -43.35 -21.94
C GLU A 496 -45.42 -44.87 -21.80
N ILE A 497 -45.64 -45.56 -22.92
CA ILE A 497 -45.50 -47.01 -23.02
C ILE A 497 -44.20 -47.35 -23.73
N LYS A 498 -43.28 -48.03 -23.04
CA LYS A 498 -41.99 -48.44 -23.62
C LYS A 498 -42.09 -49.75 -24.38
N GLN A 499 -42.84 -50.71 -23.84
CA GLN A 499 -42.99 -52.06 -24.38
C GLN A 499 -44.37 -52.63 -24.06
N GLY A 500 -44.81 -53.59 -24.88
CA GLY A 500 -46.04 -54.35 -24.67
C GLY A 500 -47.14 -54.06 -25.68
N ILE A 501 -47.24 -52.82 -26.19
CA ILE A 501 -48.28 -52.42 -27.13
C ILE A 501 -47.76 -51.48 -28.23
N GLY A 502 -48.26 -51.64 -29.45
CA GLY A 502 -47.83 -50.94 -30.66
C GLY A 502 -48.63 -49.67 -31.00
N GLU A 503 -48.10 -48.89 -31.94
CA GLU A 503 -48.78 -47.71 -32.48
C GLU A 503 -50.03 -48.11 -33.29
N GLY A 504 -51.15 -47.43 -33.06
CA GLY A 504 -52.41 -47.71 -33.74
C GLY A 504 -53.24 -48.83 -33.11
N GLU A 505 -52.69 -49.55 -32.11
CA GLU A 505 -53.42 -50.57 -31.37
C GLU A 505 -54.46 -49.93 -30.43
N GLN A 506 -55.57 -50.62 -30.23
CA GLN A 506 -56.72 -50.10 -29.49
C GLN A 506 -56.83 -50.81 -28.14
N VAL A 507 -56.87 -50.02 -27.06
CA VAL A 507 -57.05 -50.52 -25.70
C VAL A 507 -58.34 -50.01 -25.10
N PHE A 508 -58.87 -50.74 -24.14
CA PHE A 508 -60.09 -50.31 -23.47
C PHE A 508 -59.87 -49.13 -22.55
N ASN A 509 -60.85 -48.22 -22.51
CA ASN A 509 -60.98 -47.23 -21.46
C ASN A 509 -61.47 -47.90 -20.17
N ILE A 510 -60.61 -47.97 -19.16
CA ILE A 510 -60.88 -48.68 -17.90
C ILE A 510 -61.37 -47.70 -16.82
N GLY A 511 -61.19 -46.40 -17.05
CA GLY A 511 -61.59 -45.28 -16.18
C GLY A 511 -63.11 -45.07 -16.05
N ARG A 512 -63.93 -45.86 -16.74
CA ARG A 512 -65.38 -45.91 -16.54
C ARG A 512 -65.85 -47.34 -16.24
N LYS A 513 -65.65 -47.78 -15.00
CA LYS A 513 -66.64 -48.66 -14.38
C LYS A 513 -67.80 -47.77 -13.92
N THR A 514 -68.84 -47.63 -14.74
CA THR A 514 -70.16 -47.29 -14.21
C THR A 514 -70.53 -48.42 -13.26
N SER A 515 -70.49 -48.14 -11.95
CA SER A 515 -71.11 -49.00 -10.94
C SER A 515 -72.56 -49.24 -11.34
N GLN A 516 -72.91 -50.50 -11.58
CA GLN A 516 -74.29 -50.97 -11.45
C GLN A 516 -74.47 -51.56 -10.07
#